data_AF-A0AAI8G088-F1
#
_entry.id   AF-A0AAI8G088-F1
#
_cell.length_a   1.000
_cell.length_b   1.000
_cell.length_c   1.000
_cell.angle_alpha   90.00
_cell.angle_beta   90.00
_cell.angle_gamma   90.00
#
_symmetry.space_group_name_H-M   'P 1'
#
loop_
_entity.id
_entity.type
_entity.pdbx_description
1 polymer ?
#
loop_
_entity_poly.entity_id
_entity_poly.type
_entity_poly.pdbx_seq_one_letter_code
_entity_poly.pdbx_strand_id
1 'polypeptide(L)'
;MKTFYLIGLLMTFSNFSTSDYNYCGCGDFEGGITHYQILNNGRGCCTGTVVGEYAYYDTYVNEGEAWHWIGREFISPAAAQESCCSGQNV
;
A
#
# COMPACT_ATOMS: atom_id res chain seq x y z
N MET A 1 25.10 -43.42 -28.60
CA MET A 1 25.12 -41.99 -28.23
C MET A 1 24.11 -41.21 -29.06
N LYS A 2 22.84 -41.17 -28.67
CA LYS A 2 21.85 -40.20 -29.18
C LYS A 2 20.83 -40.01 -28.06
N THR A 3 21.34 -39.49 -26.96
CA THR A 3 20.56 -39.15 -25.78
C THR A 3 20.56 -37.62 -25.69
N PHE A 4 19.45 -37.04 -25.21
CA PHE A 4 19.36 -35.68 -24.65
C PHE A 4 19.01 -34.49 -25.57
N TYR A 5 18.04 -34.60 -26.49
CA TYR A 5 17.48 -33.39 -27.15
C TYR A 5 16.03 -33.04 -26.78
N LEU A 6 15.41 -33.74 -25.83
CA LEU A 6 13.99 -33.56 -25.48
C LEU A 6 13.75 -32.96 -24.08
N ILE A 7 14.79 -32.44 -23.43
CA ILE A 7 14.71 -31.76 -22.12
C ILE A 7 15.26 -30.33 -22.24
N GLY A 8 14.98 -29.68 -23.38
CA GLY A 8 15.30 -28.26 -23.62
C GLY A 8 14.07 -27.36 -23.64
N LEU A 9 12.92 -27.85 -23.17
CA LEU A 9 11.61 -27.19 -23.26
C LEU A 9 10.96 -27.00 -21.87
N LEU A 10 11.76 -26.75 -20.82
CA LEU A 10 11.25 -26.75 -19.44
C LEU A 10 11.74 -25.62 -18.53
N MET A 11 12.41 -24.58 -19.04
CA MET A 11 12.88 -23.48 -18.17
C MET A 11 12.73 -22.10 -18.80
N THR A 12 11.60 -21.79 -19.43
CA THR A 12 11.19 -20.38 -19.52
C THR A 12 10.66 -19.99 -18.15
N PHE A 13 11.60 -19.56 -17.31
CA PHE A 13 11.38 -18.97 -16.00
C PHE A 13 10.17 -18.04 -16.05
N SER A 14 9.09 -18.52 -15.43
CA SER A 14 8.01 -17.70 -14.92
C SER A 14 8.64 -16.68 -13.98
N ASN A 15 9.07 -15.54 -14.51
CA ASN A 15 9.31 -14.35 -13.71
C ASN A 15 7.93 -13.85 -13.28
N PHE A 16 7.34 -14.59 -12.35
CA PHE A 16 6.20 -14.14 -11.60
C PHE A 16 6.76 -13.07 -10.67
N SER A 17 6.85 -11.83 -11.14
CA SER A 17 7.03 -10.68 -10.26
C SER A 17 5.79 -10.63 -9.39
N THR A 18 5.90 -11.19 -8.18
CA THR A 18 4.96 -10.86 -7.12
C THR A 18 5.12 -9.37 -6.88
N SER A 19 4.18 -8.56 -7.38
CA SER A 19 4.11 -7.16 -6.98
C SER A 19 3.87 -7.17 -5.47
N ASP A 20 4.91 -6.86 -4.71
CA ASP A 20 4.82 -6.73 -3.27
C ASP A 20 4.03 -5.45 -3.00
N TYR A 21 2.81 -5.58 -2.50
CA TYR A 21 1.99 -4.45 -2.10
C TYR A 21 2.08 -4.27 -0.59
N ASN A 22 2.22 -3.02 -0.14
CA ASN A 22 2.05 -2.66 1.26
C ASN A 22 0.84 -1.77 1.44
N TYR A 23 0.16 -1.95 2.57
CA TYR A 23 -0.84 -1.03 3.07
C TYR A 23 -0.19 -0.11 4.10
N CYS A 24 -0.39 1.19 3.90
CA CYS A 24 0.13 2.25 4.73
C CYS A 24 -1.02 2.97 5.41
N GLY A 25 -0.78 3.44 6.63
CA GLY A 25 -1.72 4.31 7.32
C GLY A 25 -1.03 5.19 8.35
N CYS A 26 -1.65 6.32 8.63
CA CYS A 26 -1.15 7.33 9.55
C CYS A 26 -2.31 8.13 10.15
N GLY A 27 -2.00 8.95 11.15
CA GLY A 27 -2.99 9.72 11.89
C GLY A 27 -3.40 9.00 13.18
N ASP A 28 -4.47 9.51 13.80
CA ASP A 28 -5.01 9.02 15.06
C ASP A 28 -6.53 9.18 15.07
N PHE A 29 -7.20 8.71 16.11
CA PHE A 29 -8.66 8.78 16.17
C PHE A 29 -9.21 10.22 16.28
N GLU A 30 -8.44 11.15 16.85
CA GLU A 30 -8.87 12.55 17.05
C GLU A 30 -8.78 13.36 15.75
N GLY A 31 -7.69 13.17 15.01
CA GLY A 31 -7.40 13.81 13.72
C GLY A 31 -7.80 12.98 12.50
N GLY A 32 -8.38 11.79 12.69
CA GLY A 32 -8.72 10.83 11.63
C GLY A 32 -7.52 10.02 11.12
N ILE A 33 -7.82 8.92 10.44
CA ILE A 33 -6.82 7.94 9.99
C ILE A 33 -6.83 7.85 8.47
N THR A 34 -5.70 8.13 7.84
CA THR A 34 -5.50 7.93 6.40
C THR A 34 -5.00 6.52 6.12
N HIS A 35 -5.49 5.93 5.03
CA HIS A 35 -5.09 4.61 4.53
C HIS A 35 -4.82 4.66 3.01
N TYR A 36 -3.76 4.00 2.56
CA TYR A 36 -3.41 3.88 1.14
C TYR A 36 -2.53 2.66 0.85
N GLN A 37 -2.33 2.36 -0.43
CA GLN A 37 -1.52 1.24 -0.88
C GLN A 37 -0.31 1.72 -1.70
N ILE A 38 0.83 1.06 -1.51
CA ILE A 38 2.04 1.28 -2.30
C ILE A 38 2.53 -0.03 -2.91
N LEU A 39 3.26 0.08 -4.01
CA LEU A 39 4.07 -1.00 -4.55
C LEU A 39 5.42 -0.96 -3.83
N ASN A 40 5.62 -1.93 -2.95
CA ASN A 40 6.76 -2.08 -2.08
C ASN A 40 7.86 -2.91 -2.76
N ASN A 41 8.64 -2.26 -3.61
CA ASN A 41 9.89 -2.83 -4.14
C ASN A 41 11.05 -2.63 -3.15
N GLY A 42 10.86 -3.03 -1.88
CA GLY A 42 11.79 -2.76 -0.77
C GLY A 42 11.80 -1.31 -0.27
N ARG A 43 10.69 -0.58 -0.46
CA ARG A 43 10.53 0.84 -0.10
C ARG A 43 9.41 1.04 0.92
N GLY A 44 9.60 1.98 1.84
CA GLY A 44 8.63 2.31 2.87
C GLY A 44 7.47 3.18 2.36
N CYS A 45 6.47 3.41 3.22
CA CYS A 45 5.25 4.15 2.89
C CYS A 45 5.49 5.51 2.20
N CYS A 46 6.54 6.24 2.59
CA CYS A 46 6.86 7.56 2.02
C CYS A 46 7.78 7.55 0.79
N THR A 47 8.36 6.41 0.44
CA THR A 47 9.31 6.29 -0.69
C THR A 47 8.87 5.27 -1.75
N GLY A 48 7.88 4.44 -1.41
CA GLY A 48 7.22 3.53 -2.34
C GLY A 48 6.31 4.28 -3.31
N THR A 49 6.07 3.66 -4.46
CA THR A 49 5.15 4.21 -5.46
C THR A 49 3.73 3.93 -5.02
N VAL A 50 2.91 4.97 -4.86
CA VAL A 50 1.47 4.81 -4.61
C VAL A 50 0.83 4.07 -5.77
N VAL A 51 0.01 3.07 -5.44
CA VAL A 51 -0.68 2.23 -6.41
C VAL A 51 -2.07 1.86 -5.93
N GLY A 52 -2.92 1.48 -6.89
CA GLY A 52 -4.33 1.24 -6.64
C GLY A 52 -5.15 2.52 -6.66
N GLU A 53 -6.45 2.37 -6.84
CA GLU A 53 -7.41 3.48 -6.84
C GLU A 53 -7.96 3.79 -5.44
N TYR A 54 -7.67 2.92 -4.47
CA TYR A 54 -8.32 2.94 -3.16
C TYR A 54 -7.38 3.52 -2.09
N ALA A 55 -7.49 4.83 -1.88
CA ALA A 55 -7.01 5.51 -0.70
C ALA A 55 -8.17 6.24 -0.03
N TYR A 56 -8.15 6.31 1.30
CA TYR A 56 -9.26 6.89 2.06
C TYR A 56 -8.81 7.47 3.39
N TYR A 57 -9.63 8.37 3.92
CA TYR A 57 -9.49 8.98 5.22
C TYR A 57 -10.74 8.67 6.05
N ASP A 58 -10.54 8.01 7.18
CA ASP A 58 -11.59 7.62 8.11
C ASP A 58 -11.68 8.62 9.26
N THR A 59 -12.88 9.11 9.53
CA THR A 59 -13.17 10.02 10.64
C THR A 59 -13.85 9.28 11.78
N TYR A 60 -13.50 9.64 13.01
CA TYR A 60 -14.06 9.07 14.22
C TYR A 60 -14.62 10.16 15.12
N VAL A 61 -15.59 9.79 15.95
CA VAL A 61 -16.10 10.63 17.04
C VAL A 61 -15.82 9.94 18.37
N ASN A 62 -15.47 10.71 19.38
CA ASN A 62 -15.38 10.22 20.75
C ASN A 62 -16.77 10.37 21.41
N GLU A 63 -17.38 9.25 21.80
CA GLU A 63 -18.63 9.23 22.57
C GLU A 63 -18.38 8.66 23.97
N GLY A 64 -17.58 9.37 24.76
CA GLY A 64 -17.26 9.00 26.13
C GLY A 64 -15.98 8.15 26.22
N GLU A 65 -16.12 6.86 26.50
CA GLU A 65 -14.97 5.94 26.68
C GLU A 65 -14.59 5.20 25.39
N ALA A 66 -15.27 5.46 24.28
CA ALA A 66 -15.06 4.77 23.01
C ALA A 66 -15.01 5.72 21.80
N TRP A 67 -14.19 5.33 20.82
CA TRP A 67 -14.13 5.97 19.50
C TRP A 67 -15.02 5.21 18.53
N HIS A 68 -15.92 5.94 17.87
CA HIS A 68 -16.85 5.40 16.89
C HIS A 68 -16.48 5.91 15.50
N TRP A 69 -16.40 5.01 14.52
CA TRP A 69 -16.21 5.40 13.12
C TRP A 69 -17.49 6.04 12.59
N ILE A 70 -17.37 7.22 11.98
CA ILE A 70 -18.52 8.02 11.53
C ILE A 70 -18.51 8.31 10.04
N GLY A 71 -17.40 8.09 9.35
CA GLY A 71 -17.34 8.36 7.92
C GLY A 71 -16.02 8.00 7.28
N ARG A 72 -16.10 7.83 5.95
CA ARG A 72 -14.96 7.61 5.07
C ARG A 72 -15.03 8.56 3.90
N GLU A 73 -13.94 9.26 3.66
CA GLU A 73 -13.72 10.02 2.43
C GLU A 73 -12.72 9.28 1.55
N PHE A 74 -13.05 9.07 0.28
CA PHE A 74 -12.09 8.55 -0.69
C PHE A 74 -11.23 9.70 -1.21
N ILE A 75 -9.92 9.56 -1.07
CA ILE A 75 -8.94 10.56 -1.47
C ILE A 75 -7.99 9.95 -2.50
N SER A 76 -7.20 10.79 -3.18
CA SER A 76 -6.21 10.26 -4.10
C SER A 76 -5.07 9.57 -3.33
N PRO A 77 -4.48 8.49 -3.87
CA PRO A 77 -3.32 7.85 -3.25
C PRO A 77 -2.14 8.80 -3.02
N ALA A 78 -1.93 9.76 -3.92
CA ALA A 78 -0.90 10.78 -3.78
C ALA A 78 -1.18 11.71 -2.58
N ALA A 79 -2.42 12.18 -2.43
CA ALA A 79 -2.82 13.00 -1.28
C ALA A 79 -2.72 12.21 0.04
N ALA A 80 -3.05 10.92 0.02
CA ALA A 80 -2.92 10.05 1.19
C ALA A 80 -1.45 9.82 1.59
N GLN A 81 -0.56 9.65 0.61
CA GLN A 81 0.87 9.56 0.89
C GLN A 81 1.42 10.90 1.40
N GLU A 82 1.02 12.01 0.80
CA GLU A 82 1.41 13.35 1.25
C GLU A 82 0.96 13.63 2.68
N SER A 83 -0.29 13.31 3.04
CA SER A 83 -0.78 13.51 4.41
C SER A 83 0.05 12.73 5.43
N CYS A 84 0.43 11.50 5.10
CA CYS A 84 1.23 10.65 5.98
C CYS A 84 2.73 10.99 6.02
N CYS A 85 3.25 11.64 4.99
CA CYS A 85 4.68 11.80 4.80
C CYS A 85 5.15 13.26 4.80
N SER A 86 4.21 14.22 4.87
CA SER A 86 4.53 15.64 5.02
C SER A 86 5.39 15.85 6.28
N GLY A 87 6.61 16.34 6.10
CA GLY A 87 7.59 16.54 7.18
C GLY A 87 8.62 15.40 7.37
N GLN A 88 8.49 14.28 6.65
CA GLN A 88 9.58 13.31 6.55
C GLN A 88 10.56 13.81 5.47
N ASN A 89 11.75 14.26 5.87
CA ASN A 89 12.84 14.51 4.93
C ASN A 89 13.30 13.15 4.35
N VAL A 90 12.66 12.72 3.27
CA VAL A 90 13.08 11.58 2.45
C VAL A 90 14.05 12.01 1.36
#